data_AF-A0A2N7WEU6-F1
#
_entry.id   AF-A0A2N7WEU6-F1
#
_cell.length_a   1.000
_cell.length_b   1.000
_cell.length_c   1.000
_cell.angle_alpha   90.00
_cell.angle_beta   90.00
_cell.angle_gamma   90.00
#
_symmetry.space_group_name_H-M   'P 1'
#
loop_
_entity.id
_entity.type
_entity.pdbx_description
1 polymer ?
#
loop_
_entity_poly.entity_id
_entity_poly.type
_entity_poly.pdbx_seq_one_letter_code
_entity_poly.pdbx_strand_id
1 'polypeptide(L)'
;MNDSYERRALLLQLGSVLQTTSLLLAHERPDETLGELTEAQPLLADVPLLEYAYQRMTVREFVAAALRAFCLWPQLLLETPLDRAALASPVREHLFHDNPHGWAAYAASIQSEVAWFGKPTPVAGNRHDGDGARRTA
;
A
#
# COMPACT_ATOMS: atom_id res chain seq x y z
N MET A 1 12.47 -14.58 -9.39
CA MET A 1 11.68 -15.68 -9.96
C MET A 1 10.38 -15.92 -9.15
N ASN A 2 9.66 -14.86 -8.74
CA ASN A 2 8.37 -15.01 -8.04
C ASN A 2 7.32 -13.98 -8.46
N ASP A 3 7.54 -13.32 -9.60
CA ASP A 3 6.77 -12.15 -10.04
C ASP A 3 5.27 -12.47 -10.21
N SER A 4 4.93 -13.69 -10.68
CA SER A 4 3.54 -14.14 -10.78
C SER A 4 2.86 -14.33 -9.43
N TYR A 5 3.56 -14.86 -8.42
CA TYR A 5 3.04 -15.02 -7.06
C TYR A 5 2.90 -13.67 -6.36
N GLU A 6 3.88 -12.78 -6.52
CA GLU A 6 3.83 -11.41 -6.00
C GLU A 6 2.66 -10.63 -6.62
N ARG A 7 2.48 -10.68 -7.94
CA ARG A 7 1.31 -10.07 -8.62
C ARG A 7 0.00 -10.65 -8.13
N ARG A 8 -0.09 -11.97 -7.94
CA ARG A 8 -1.29 -12.62 -7.39
C ARG A 8 -1.62 -12.07 -6.00
N ALA A 9 -0.64 -11.96 -5.11
CA ALA A 9 -0.85 -11.40 -3.78
C ALA A 9 -1.34 -9.95 -3.84
N LEU A 10 -0.74 -9.12 -4.70
CA LEU A 10 -1.20 -7.74 -4.91
C LEU A 10 -2.61 -7.65 -5.51
N LEU A 11 -2.96 -8.53 -6.44
CA LEU A 11 -4.34 -8.61 -6.97
C LEU A 11 -5.35 -9.02 -5.90
N LEU A 12 -5.00 -9.96 -5.02
CA LEU A 12 -5.84 -10.33 -3.89
C LEU A 12 -6.02 -9.16 -2.91
N GLN A 13 -4.94 -8.42 -2.64
CA GLN A 13 -5.01 -7.22 -1.81
C GLN A 13 -5.92 -6.16 -2.42
N LEU A 14 -5.84 -5.93 -3.74
CA LEU A 14 -6.76 -5.04 -4.45
C LEU A 14 -8.22 -5.50 -4.28
N GLY A 15 -8.49 -6.79 -4.47
CA GLY A 15 -9.83 -7.35 -4.29
C GLY A 15 -10.36 -7.16 -2.87
N SER A 16 -9.51 -7.38 -1.85
CA SER A 16 -9.86 -7.15 -0.46
C SER A 16 -10.20 -5.67 -0.19
N VAL A 17 -9.39 -4.73 -0.68
CA VAL A 17 -9.67 -3.29 -0.53
C VAL A 17 -11.00 -2.91 -1.17
N LEU A 18 -11.28 -3.38 -2.39
CA LEU A 18 -12.54 -3.11 -3.07
C LEU A 18 -13.74 -3.67 -2.30
N GLN A 19 -13.62 -4.88 -1.75
CA GLN A 19 -14.65 -5.46 -0.90
C GLN A 19 -14.87 -4.65 0.37
N THR A 20 -13.80 -4.24 1.05
CA THR A 20 -13.86 -3.38 2.24
C THR A 20 -14.56 -2.06 1.94
N THR A 21 -14.15 -1.36 0.88
CA THR A 21 -14.78 -0.08 0.51
C THR A 21 -16.27 -0.23 0.17
N SER A 22 -16.65 -1.30 -0.52
CA SER A 22 -18.06 -1.62 -0.80
C SER A 22 -18.86 -1.86 0.49
N LEU A 23 -18.29 -2.62 1.43
CA LEU A 23 -18.92 -2.91 2.71
C LEU A 23 -19.10 -1.65 3.56
N LEU A 24 -18.08 -0.79 3.61
CA LEU A 24 -18.13 0.48 4.33
C LEU A 24 -19.20 1.41 3.76
N LEU A 25 -19.27 1.57 2.44
CA LEU A 25 -20.31 2.38 1.78
C LEU A 25 -21.72 1.88 2.06
N ALA A 26 -21.90 0.56 2.20
CA ALA A 26 -23.22 -0.02 2.51
C ALA A 26 -23.69 0.28 3.94
N HIS A 27 -22.77 0.59 4.86
CA HIS A 27 -23.06 0.83 6.28
C HIS A 27 -22.81 2.29 6.70
N GLU A 28 -22.36 3.14 5.77
CA GLU A 28 -22.00 4.52 6.04
C GLU A 28 -23.20 5.32 6.58
N ARG A 29 -22.95 6.06 7.66
CA ARG A 29 -23.78 7.19 8.06
C ARG A 29 -23.06 8.51 7.78
N PRO A 30 -23.82 9.60 7.52
CA PRO A 30 -23.22 10.91 7.33
C PRO A 30 -22.32 11.28 8.50
N ASP A 31 -21.09 11.72 8.20
CA ASP A 31 -20.08 12.21 9.15
C ASP A 31 -19.55 11.17 10.16
N GLU A 32 -19.88 9.88 9.99
CA GLU A 32 -19.37 8.80 10.84
C GLU A 32 -17.89 8.49 10.54
N THR A 33 -17.08 8.45 11.60
CA THR A 33 -15.66 8.09 11.51
C THR A 33 -15.46 6.59 11.41
N LEU A 34 -14.31 6.16 10.90
CA LEU A 34 -13.95 4.74 10.88
C LEU A 34 -13.92 4.13 12.30
N GLY A 35 -13.45 4.89 13.30
CA GLY A 35 -13.44 4.45 14.69
C GLY A 35 -14.85 4.14 15.21
N GLU A 36 -15.77 5.10 15.05
CA GLU A 36 -17.17 4.95 15.46
C GLU A 36 -17.87 3.79 14.75
N LEU A 37 -17.66 3.64 13.43
CA LEU A 37 -18.22 2.55 12.66
C LEU A 37 -17.70 1.18 13.13
N THR A 38 -16.41 1.09 13.43
CA THR A 38 -15.76 -0.17 13.87
C THR A 38 -16.21 -0.57 15.27
N GLU A 39 -16.41 0.39 16.17
CA GLU A 39 -17.01 0.15 17.49
C GLU A 39 -18.47 -0.32 17.38
N ALA A 40 -19.24 0.29 16.46
CA ALA A 40 -20.64 -0.09 16.23
C ALA A 40 -20.79 -1.46 15.55
N GLN A 41 -19.81 -1.87 14.74
CA GLN A 41 -19.84 -3.10 13.94
C GLN A 41 -18.51 -3.86 14.09
N PRO A 42 -18.37 -4.69 15.15
CA PRO A 42 -17.14 -5.41 15.46
C PRO A 42 -16.63 -6.32 14.32
N LEU A 43 -17.52 -6.78 13.44
CA LEU A 43 -17.16 -7.58 12.26
C LEU A 43 -16.28 -6.80 11.25
N LEU A 44 -16.27 -5.47 11.31
CA LEU A 44 -15.42 -4.62 10.48
C LEU A 44 -14.00 -4.45 11.06
N ALA A 45 -13.81 -4.74 12.34
CA ALA A 45 -12.50 -4.62 13.00
C ALA A 45 -11.48 -5.63 12.47
N ASP A 46 -11.95 -6.78 11.97
CA ASP A 46 -11.10 -7.85 11.43
C ASP A 46 -10.58 -7.57 10.00
N VAL A 47 -10.87 -6.39 9.44
CA VAL A 47 -10.36 -5.99 8.13
C VAL A 47 -8.95 -5.41 8.30
N PRO A 48 -7.89 -6.05 7.79
CA PRO A 48 -6.49 -5.63 8.04
C PRO A 48 -6.19 -4.20 7.58
N LEU A 49 -6.90 -3.73 6.56
CA LEU A 49 -6.78 -2.36 6.08
C LEU A 49 -7.34 -1.33 7.07
N LEU A 50 -8.40 -1.68 7.81
CA LEU A 50 -9.03 -0.84 8.82
C LEU A 50 -8.24 -0.83 10.13
N GLU A 51 -7.63 -1.95 10.50
CA GLU A 51 -6.77 -2.06 11.70
C GLU A 51 -5.68 -0.97 11.72
N TYR A 52 -5.09 -0.68 10.56
CA TYR A 52 -4.00 0.29 10.42
C TYR A 52 -4.46 1.67 9.91
N ALA A 53 -5.74 1.82 9.55
CA ALA A 53 -6.28 3.06 9.03
C ALA A 53 -6.30 4.17 10.11
N TYR A 54 -6.16 5.42 9.67
CA TYR A 54 -6.31 6.58 10.55
C TYR A 54 -7.75 6.70 11.06
N GLN A 55 -8.01 6.29 12.30
CA GLN A 55 -9.37 6.17 12.85
C GLN A 55 -10.21 7.46 12.86
N ARG A 56 -9.56 8.62 12.74
CA ARG A 56 -10.23 9.92 12.73
C ARG A 56 -10.77 10.32 11.34
N MET A 57 -10.46 9.56 10.29
CA MET A 57 -11.05 9.81 8.97
C MET A 57 -12.49 9.31 8.91
N THR A 58 -13.33 10.02 8.19
CA THR A 58 -14.69 9.57 7.86
C THR A 58 -14.65 8.39 6.90
N VAL A 59 -15.73 7.62 6.87
CA VAL A 59 -15.90 6.52 5.90
C VAL A 59 -15.70 7.00 4.46
N ARG A 60 -16.28 8.16 4.11
CA ARG A 60 -16.15 8.75 2.77
C ARG A 60 -14.73 9.19 2.43
N GLU A 61 -14.02 9.79 3.37
CA GLU A 61 -12.62 10.17 3.18
C GLU A 61 -11.75 8.93 2.96
N PHE A 62 -11.95 7.88 3.75
CA PHE A 62 -11.27 6.60 3.58
C PHE A 62 -11.51 5.99 2.21
N VAL A 63 -12.77 5.88 1.80
CA VAL A 63 -13.13 5.29 0.50
C VAL A 63 -12.52 6.09 -0.64
N ALA A 64 -12.58 7.42 -0.58
CA ALA A 64 -11.96 8.28 -1.59
C ALA A 64 -10.43 8.11 -1.64
N ALA A 65 -9.78 8.01 -0.48
CA ALA A 65 -8.34 7.78 -0.38
C ALA A 65 -7.94 6.39 -0.91
N ALA A 66 -8.69 5.34 -0.56
CA ALA A 66 -8.48 3.98 -1.04
C ALA A 66 -8.64 3.91 -2.56
N LEU A 67 -9.70 4.50 -3.12
CA LEU A 67 -9.88 4.54 -4.58
C LEU A 67 -8.71 5.25 -5.28
N ARG A 68 -8.21 6.36 -4.73
CA ARG A 68 -7.03 7.06 -5.29
C ARG A 68 -5.75 6.24 -5.17
N ALA A 69 -5.55 5.55 -4.05
CA ALA A 69 -4.38 4.72 -3.81
C ALA A 69 -4.28 3.52 -4.77
N PHE A 70 -5.42 2.91 -5.10
CA PHE A 70 -5.47 1.61 -5.77
C PHE A 70 -5.96 1.65 -7.22
N CYS A 71 -6.50 2.78 -7.73
CA CYS A 71 -7.11 2.83 -9.08
C CYS A 71 -6.16 2.47 -10.23
N LEU A 72 -4.85 2.68 -10.07
CA LEU A 72 -3.85 2.36 -11.10
C LEU A 72 -3.29 0.93 -10.98
N TRP A 73 -3.55 0.23 -9.87
CA TRP A 73 -3.03 -1.14 -9.66
C TRP A 73 -3.37 -2.10 -10.81
N PRO A 74 -4.60 -2.13 -11.38
CA PRO A 74 -4.89 -3.04 -12.49
C PRO A 74 -3.97 -2.87 -13.70
N GLN A 75 -3.51 -1.65 -13.99
CA GLN A 75 -2.61 -1.36 -15.11
C GLN A 75 -1.16 -1.65 -14.73
N LEU A 76 -0.71 -1.13 -13.58
CA LEU A 76 0.66 -1.30 -13.08
C LEU A 76 1.02 -2.78 -12.86
N LEU A 77 0.05 -3.60 -12.43
CA LEU A 77 0.23 -5.04 -12.25
C LEU A 77 0.32 -5.83 -13.55
N LEU A 78 0.21 -5.19 -14.72
CA LEU A 78 0.46 -5.80 -16.04
C LEU A 78 1.82 -5.39 -16.62
N GLU A 79 2.47 -4.37 -16.06
CA GLU A 79 3.74 -3.84 -16.57
C GLU A 79 4.88 -4.83 -16.36
N THR A 80 5.88 -4.82 -17.25
CA THR A 80 7.10 -5.61 -17.11
C THR A 80 8.30 -4.74 -17.48
N PRO A 81 9.19 -4.40 -16.52
CA PRO A 81 9.15 -4.76 -15.09
C PRO A 81 8.03 -4.01 -14.32
N LEU A 82 7.65 -4.52 -13.14
CA LEU A 82 6.74 -3.81 -12.24
C LEU A 82 7.35 -2.49 -11.75
N ASP A 83 6.58 -1.41 -11.81
CA ASP A 83 6.91 -0.19 -11.07
C ASP A 83 6.50 -0.35 -9.59
N ARG A 84 7.46 -0.84 -8.81
CA ARG A 84 7.32 -1.07 -7.37
C ARG A 84 6.99 0.20 -6.59
N ALA A 85 7.53 1.34 -7.02
CA ALA A 85 7.32 2.61 -6.34
C ALA A 85 5.92 3.15 -6.65
N ALA A 86 5.46 3.03 -7.89
CA ALA A 86 4.12 3.43 -8.29
C ALA A 86 3.02 2.57 -7.62
N LEU A 87 3.30 1.31 -7.26
CA LEU A 87 2.37 0.47 -6.52
C LEU A 87 2.28 0.84 -5.02
N ALA A 88 3.39 1.25 -4.40
CA ALA A 88 3.46 1.48 -2.96
C ALA A 88 3.23 2.94 -2.52
N SER A 89 3.75 3.91 -3.29
CA SER A 89 3.74 5.33 -2.89
C SER A 89 2.33 5.92 -2.75
N PRO A 90 1.39 5.70 -3.69
CA PRO A 90 0.03 6.21 -3.56
C PRO A 90 -0.70 5.64 -2.34
N VAL A 91 -0.43 4.38 -1.97
CA VAL A 91 -1.02 3.75 -0.77
C VAL A 91 -0.52 4.47 0.48
N ARG A 92 0.79 4.67 0.60
CA ARG A 92 1.39 5.42 1.71
C ARG A 92 0.83 6.84 1.79
N GLU A 93 0.79 7.54 0.66
CA GLU A 93 0.44 8.96 0.61
C GLU A 93 -1.04 9.23 0.82
N HIS A 94 -1.93 8.38 0.33
CA HIS A 94 -3.36 8.61 0.48
C HIS A 94 -3.95 8.03 1.77
N LEU A 95 -3.45 6.88 2.25
CA LEU A 95 -4.02 6.21 3.42
C LEU A 95 -3.23 6.45 4.71
N PHE A 96 -1.95 6.81 4.60
CA PHE A 96 -1.04 6.84 5.75
C PHE A 96 -0.18 8.11 5.82
N HIS A 97 -0.58 9.21 5.17
CA HIS A 97 0.17 10.48 5.15
C HIS A 97 0.67 10.90 6.54
N ASP A 98 -0.24 10.91 7.53
CA ASP A 98 0.03 11.29 8.92
C ASP A 98 0.17 10.08 9.86
N ASN A 99 0.27 8.86 9.31
CA ASN A 99 0.34 7.62 10.09
C ASN A 99 1.52 6.72 9.65
N PRO A 100 2.78 7.13 9.93
CA PRO A 100 3.95 6.36 9.54
C PRO A 100 4.01 4.96 10.21
N HIS A 101 3.45 4.82 11.42
CA HIS A 101 3.35 3.54 12.11
C HIS A 101 2.36 2.59 11.43
N GLY A 102 1.17 3.10 11.05
CA GLY A 102 0.19 2.35 10.27
C GLY A 102 0.74 1.93 8.91
N TRP A 103 1.48 2.82 8.23
CA TRP A 103 2.17 2.45 7.00
C TRP A 103 3.16 1.30 7.21
N ALA A 104 3.99 1.36 8.26
CA ALA A 104 4.97 0.31 8.52
C ALA A 104 4.32 -1.05 8.82
N ALA A 105 3.24 -1.07 9.60
CA ALA A 105 2.49 -2.29 9.90
C ALA A 105 1.80 -2.86 8.65
N TYR A 106 1.11 -2.01 7.88
CA TYR A 106 0.49 -2.40 6.62
C TYR A 106 1.50 -2.93 5.60
N ALA A 107 2.62 -2.22 5.41
CA ALA A 107 3.66 -2.69 4.50
C ALA A 107 4.26 -4.03 4.95
N ALA A 108 4.43 -4.24 6.26
CA ALA A 108 4.93 -5.50 6.81
C ALA A 108 3.97 -6.68 6.56
N SER A 109 2.64 -6.46 6.62
CA SER A 109 1.68 -7.52 6.34
C SER A 109 1.76 -7.99 4.88
N ILE A 110 1.87 -7.06 3.93
CA ILE A 110 2.04 -7.36 2.50
C ILE A 110 3.42 -7.98 2.21
N GLN A 111 4.46 -7.58 2.94
CA GLN A 111 5.82 -8.10 2.74
C GLN A 111 5.98 -9.59 3.05
N SER A 112 5.02 -10.20 3.75
CA SER A 112 5.00 -11.65 3.95
C SER A 112 4.89 -12.43 2.63
N GLU A 113 4.19 -11.87 1.63
CA GLU A 113 4.04 -12.45 0.29
C GLU A 113 4.82 -11.66 -0.78
N VAL A 114 5.05 -10.37 -0.56
CA VAL A 114 5.68 -9.45 -1.53
C VAL A 114 6.84 -8.71 -0.87
N ALA A 115 7.98 -9.38 -0.73
CA ALA A 115 9.10 -8.93 0.12
C ALA A 115 9.66 -7.54 -0.19
N TRP A 116 9.45 -7.00 -1.39
CA TRP A 116 9.91 -5.67 -1.79
C TRP A 116 8.92 -4.54 -1.48
N PHE A 117 7.66 -4.85 -1.17
CA PHE A 117 6.59 -3.85 -1.07
C PHE A 117 6.90 -2.79 -0.01
N GLY A 118 6.84 -1.51 -0.39
CA GLY A 118 7.10 -0.39 0.51
C GLY A 118 8.56 -0.19 0.93
N LYS A 119 9.50 -1.02 0.44
CA LYS A 119 10.93 -0.81 0.65
C LYS A 119 11.47 0.20 -0.36
N PRO A 120 12.48 1.02 0.02
CA PRO A 120 13.14 1.88 -0.95
C PRO A 120 13.77 1.01 -2.04
N THR A 121 13.52 1.38 -3.30
CA THR A 121 14.18 0.74 -4.44
C THR A 121 15.69 0.95 -4.28
N PRO A 122 16.53 -0.10 -4.37
CA PRO A 122 17.97 0.08 -4.32
C PRO A 122 18.39 1.04 -5.44
N VAL A 123 18.91 2.21 -5.08
CA VAL A 123 19.57 3.09 -6.06
C VAL A 123 20.79 2.31 -6.54
N ALA A 124 20.86 2.02 -7.84
CA ALA A 124 22.03 1.39 -8.42
C ALA A 124 23.24 2.31 -8.15
N GLY A 125 24.09 1.90 -7.20
CA GLY A 125 25.29 2.63 -6.84
C GLY A 125 26.14 2.81 -8.09
N ASN A 126 26.40 4.07 -8.42
CA ASN A 126 27.26 4.49 -9.52
C ASN A 126 28.67 3.91 -9.25
N ARG A 127 28.99 2.76 -9.86
CA ARG A 127 30.35 2.22 -9.91
C ARG A 127 31.16 3.12 -10.84
N HIS A 128 31.66 4.21 -10.29
CA HIS A 128 32.78 4.94 -10.86
C HIS A 128 34.04 4.24 -10.38
N ASP A 129 34.40 3.13 -11.05
CA ASP A 129 35.74 2.56 -10.94
C ASP A 129 36.71 3.56 -11.59
N GLY A 130 37.24 4.46 -10.76
CA GLY A 130 38.40 5.25 -11.09
C GLY A 130 39.64 4.37 -11.04
N ASP A 131 39.91 3.62 -12.12
CA ASP A 131 41.21 3.03 -12.36
C ASP A 131 42.20 4.14 -12.78
N GLY A 132 42.64 4.89 -11.78
CA GLY A 132 43.67 5.91 -11.88
C GLY A 132 44.93 5.47 -11.15
N ALA A 133 45.54 4.35 -11.55
CA ALA A 133 46.85 3.97 -11.02
C ALA A 133 47.70 3.20 -12.05
N ARG A 134 48.38 3.93 -12.94
CA ARG A 134 49.76 3.63 -13.37
C ARG A 134 50.36 4.76 -14.20
N ARG A 135 50.96 5.74 -13.50
CA ARG A 135 52.09 6.53 -14.00
C ARG A 135 52.94 6.96 -12.82
N THR A 136 54.20 6.50 -12.81
CA THR A 136 55.40 6.86 -12.03
C THR A 136 56.11 5.56 -11.70
N ALA A 137 57.41 5.38 -11.88
CA ALA A 137 58.46 6.04 -12.64
C ALA A 137 59.50 4.94 -12.93
#